data_AF-A0AB36T0A3-F1
#
_entry.id   AF-A0AB36T0A3-F1
#
_cell.length_a   1.000
_cell.length_b   1.000
_cell.length_c   1.000
_cell.angle_alpha   90.00
_cell.angle_beta   90.00
_cell.angle_gamma   90.00
#
_symmetry.space_group_name_H-M   'P 1'
#
loop_
_entity.id
_entity.type
_entity.pdbx_description
1 polymer ?
#
loop_
_entity_poly.entity_id
_entity_poly.type
_entity_poly.pdbx_seq_one_letter_code
_entity_poly.pdbx_strand_id
1 'polypeptide(L)'
;MAVYRNVQVNFWQDEFILDLTPEERYFYIYLLTGTKTKQCGIYILPKRVAELETGYSMETVEKLLNRFVAYGKILYDAETKELYILNWLHYNPILNTNVEKCVLRELKTVKNKEFIHMYLRRCLEEEWKIPLLLQHFGMPEEEDTSSLQEVIEEKEVEEVESIEEAVPNSKVYKFYEQHISSLSPYIVKELKDWIQRVSGKVVLEALKIAFEHNKRTFAYVKGILRNWCKKGQVDLSEEKEGFILYDP
;
A
#
# COMPACT_ATOMS: atom_id res chain seq x y z
N MET A 1 -20.95 -17.94 -18.71
CA MET A 1 -21.21 -16.50 -18.42
C MET A 1 -19.93 -15.76 -18.77
N ALA A 2 -20.02 -14.68 -19.55
CA ALA A 2 -18.84 -13.91 -19.92
C ALA A 2 -18.19 -13.32 -18.65
N VAL A 3 -16.87 -13.48 -18.51
CA VAL A 3 -16.11 -12.86 -17.43
C VAL A 3 -15.61 -11.53 -17.97
N TYR A 4 -16.11 -10.43 -17.39
CA TYR A 4 -15.71 -9.08 -17.75
C TYR A 4 -14.82 -8.53 -16.63
N ARG A 5 -13.71 -7.89 -17.02
CA ARG A 5 -12.76 -7.24 -16.11
C ARG A 5 -12.67 -5.78 -16.48
N ASN A 6 -12.94 -4.92 -15.51
CA ASN A 6 -12.94 -3.47 -15.72
C ASN A 6 -11.58 -2.93 -15.29
N VAL A 7 -10.97 -2.14 -16.16
CA VAL A 7 -9.83 -1.29 -15.78
C VAL A 7 -10.34 0.14 -15.71
N GLN A 8 -10.13 0.80 -14.58
CA GLN A 8 -10.55 2.19 -14.43
C GLN A 8 -9.78 3.09 -15.40
N VAL A 9 -10.44 4.08 -16.00
CA VAL A 9 -9.78 5.00 -16.97
C VAL A 9 -8.62 5.76 -16.32
N ASN A 10 -8.74 6.06 -15.02
CA ASN A 10 -7.70 6.70 -14.22
C ASN A 10 -6.42 5.87 -14.10
N PHE A 11 -6.43 4.59 -14.48
CA PHE A 11 -5.23 3.76 -14.58
C PHE A 11 -4.11 4.46 -15.38
N TRP A 12 -4.46 5.15 -16.46
CA TRP A 12 -3.48 5.83 -17.32
C TRP A 12 -2.92 7.13 -16.73
N GLN A 13 -3.48 7.61 -15.63
CA GLN A 13 -3.06 8.83 -14.92
C GLN A 13 -2.40 8.51 -13.57
N ASP A 14 -2.28 7.22 -13.23
CA ASP A 14 -1.60 6.78 -12.01
C ASP A 14 -0.10 7.03 -12.13
N GLU A 15 0.48 7.66 -11.12
CA GLU A 15 1.89 8.08 -11.09
C GLU A 15 2.84 6.91 -11.32
N PHE A 16 2.57 5.77 -10.68
CA PHE A 16 3.37 4.57 -10.89
C PHE A 16 3.26 4.07 -12.34
N ILE A 17 2.08 4.11 -12.95
CA ILE A 17 1.87 3.67 -14.34
C ILE A 17 2.55 4.58 -15.36
N LEU A 18 2.66 5.88 -15.07
CA LEU A 18 3.34 6.85 -15.93
C LEU A 18 4.85 6.59 -15.99
N ASP A 19 5.45 6.20 -14.87
CA ASP A 19 6.89 5.89 -14.77
C ASP A 19 7.26 4.54 -15.41
N LEU A 20 6.30 3.65 -15.63
CA LEU A 20 6.54 2.37 -16.29
C LEU A 20 6.87 2.55 -17.77
N THR A 21 7.81 1.73 -18.24
CA THR A 21 8.05 1.53 -19.67
C THR A 21 6.78 1.00 -20.37
N PRO A 22 6.62 1.22 -21.70
CA PRO A 22 5.47 0.68 -22.43
C PRO A 22 5.31 -0.84 -22.30
N GLU A 23 6.43 -1.56 -22.25
CA GLU A 23 6.48 -3.01 -22.07
C GLU A 23 5.95 -3.43 -20.69
N GLU A 24 6.45 -2.82 -19.62
CA GLU A 24 5.97 -3.07 -18.25
C GLU A 24 4.49 -2.72 -18.12
N ARG A 25 4.07 -1.59 -18.68
CA ARG A 25 2.68 -1.14 -18.64
C ARG A 25 1.75 -2.13 -19.34
N TYR A 26 2.12 -2.60 -20.53
CA TYR A 26 1.37 -3.63 -21.24
C TYR A 26 1.30 -4.93 -20.42
N PHE A 27 2.42 -5.36 -19.87
CA PHE A 27 2.46 -6.56 -19.04
C PHE A 27 1.60 -6.43 -17.78
N TYR A 28 1.59 -5.27 -17.13
CA TYR A 28 0.74 -5.04 -15.95
C TYR A 28 -0.75 -5.06 -16.31
N ILE A 29 -1.15 -4.44 -17.42
CA ILE A 29 -2.53 -4.54 -17.93
C ILE A 29 -2.88 -6.00 -18.21
N TYR A 30 -1.96 -6.76 -18.80
CA TYR A 30 -2.13 -8.20 -19.03
C TYR A 30 -2.35 -8.96 -17.71
N LEU A 31 -1.59 -8.67 -16.65
CA LEU A 31 -1.83 -9.29 -15.34
C LEU A 31 -3.21 -8.93 -14.78
N LEU A 32 -3.68 -7.70 -14.98
CA LEU A 32 -4.99 -7.27 -14.49
C LEU A 32 -6.18 -7.85 -15.28
N THR A 33 -5.99 -8.13 -16.57
CA THR A 33 -7.06 -8.47 -17.52
C THR A 33 -6.95 -9.86 -18.15
N GLY A 34 -5.92 -10.62 -17.78
CA GLY A 34 -5.62 -11.93 -18.34
C GLY A 34 -6.76 -12.95 -18.18
N THR A 35 -6.74 -13.97 -19.04
CA THR A 35 -7.81 -14.99 -19.11
C THR A 35 -7.98 -15.80 -17.83
N LYS A 36 -6.92 -15.87 -17.01
CA LYS A 36 -6.88 -16.61 -15.75
C LYS A 36 -7.27 -15.77 -14.53
N THR A 37 -7.44 -14.45 -14.68
CA THR A 37 -7.72 -13.54 -13.56
C THR A 37 -9.00 -13.89 -12.80
N LYS A 38 -8.95 -13.74 -11.49
CA LYS A 38 -10.00 -14.12 -10.54
C LYS A 38 -10.50 -12.92 -9.76
N GLN A 39 -11.68 -13.04 -9.17
CA GLN A 39 -12.28 -11.96 -8.38
C GLN A 39 -11.46 -11.65 -7.13
N CYS A 40 -10.77 -12.64 -6.57
CA CYS A 40 -9.83 -12.44 -5.46
C CYS A 40 -8.48 -11.84 -5.86
N GLY A 41 -8.16 -11.74 -7.15
CA GLY A 41 -6.83 -11.29 -7.60
C GLY A 41 -5.70 -12.30 -7.37
N ILE A 42 -6.03 -13.53 -6.94
CA ILE A 42 -5.10 -14.66 -6.80
C ILE A 42 -5.47 -15.71 -7.85
N TYR A 43 -4.51 -16.08 -8.69
CA TYR A 43 -4.76 -17.05 -9.76
C TYR A 43 -3.48 -17.73 -10.24
N ILE A 44 -3.66 -18.89 -10.87
CA ILE A 44 -2.54 -19.65 -11.46
C ILE A 44 -2.11 -18.97 -12.77
N LEU A 45 -0.85 -18.56 -12.83
CA LEU A 45 -0.20 -18.02 -14.02
C LEU A 45 1.12 -18.78 -14.30
N PRO A 46 1.08 -19.85 -15.10
CA PRO A 46 2.30 -20.48 -15.57
C PRO A 46 3.03 -19.53 -16.52
N LYS A 47 4.35 -19.36 -16.36
CA LYS A 47 5.18 -18.50 -17.22
C LYS A 47 4.98 -18.80 -18.73
N ARG A 48 4.79 -20.08 -19.09
CA ARG A 48 4.51 -20.51 -20.47
C ARG A 48 3.19 -19.96 -21.04
N VAL A 49 2.17 -19.76 -20.20
CA VAL A 49 0.91 -19.15 -20.63
C VAL A 49 1.12 -17.67 -20.90
N ALA A 50 1.83 -16.98 -20.00
CA ALA A 50 2.17 -15.57 -20.19
C ALA A 50 3.02 -15.36 -21.45
N GLU A 51 4.00 -16.22 -21.71
CA GLU A 51 4.81 -16.22 -22.94
C GLU A 51 3.93 -16.28 -24.20
N LEU A 52 2.99 -17.22 -24.25
CA LEU A 52 2.11 -17.42 -25.41
C LEU A 52 1.10 -16.28 -25.58
N GLU A 53 0.52 -15.77 -24.49
CA GLU A 53 -0.51 -14.71 -24.56
C GLU A 53 0.08 -13.33 -24.83
N THR A 54 1.29 -13.05 -24.34
CA THR A 54 1.96 -11.74 -24.53
C THR A 54 2.88 -11.71 -25.75
N GLY A 55 3.32 -12.87 -26.24
CA GLY A 55 4.30 -12.98 -27.33
C GLY A 55 5.75 -12.70 -26.91
N TYR A 56 6.01 -12.49 -25.61
CA TYR A 56 7.35 -12.30 -25.08
C TYR A 56 8.11 -13.62 -24.93
N SER A 57 9.43 -13.54 -24.79
CA SER A 57 10.24 -14.70 -24.43
C SER A 57 10.06 -15.06 -22.95
N MET A 58 10.33 -16.32 -22.60
CA MET A 58 10.30 -16.76 -21.21
C MET A 58 11.20 -15.92 -20.29
N GLU A 59 12.38 -15.49 -20.78
CA GLU A 59 13.30 -14.64 -20.05
C GLU A 59 12.71 -13.25 -19.77
N THR A 60 12.06 -12.64 -20.77
CA THR A 60 11.40 -11.34 -20.61
C THR A 60 10.24 -11.44 -19.62
N VAL A 61 9.39 -12.48 -19.71
CA VAL A 61 8.29 -12.71 -18.76
C VAL A 61 8.83 -12.83 -17.34
N GLU A 62 9.91 -13.57 -17.13
CA GLU A 62 10.53 -13.74 -15.82
C GLU A 62 11.11 -12.43 -15.27
N LYS A 63 11.82 -11.66 -16.11
CA LYS A 63 12.32 -10.33 -15.76
C LYS A 63 11.19 -9.40 -15.35
N LEU A 64 10.09 -9.35 -16.11
CA LEU A 64 8.94 -8.50 -15.83
C LEU A 64 8.25 -8.92 -14.52
N LEU A 65 8.03 -10.22 -14.31
CA LEU A 65 7.48 -10.72 -13.04
C LEU A 65 8.34 -10.28 -11.84
N ASN A 66 9.66 -10.49 -11.92
CA ASN A 66 10.58 -10.12 -10.84
C ASN A 66 10.58 -8.61 -10.58
N ARG A 67 10.46 -7.77 -11.62
CA ARG A 67 10.31 -6.32 -11.46
C ARG A 67 9.03 -5.96 -10.72
N PHE A 68 7.89 -6.54 -11.09
CA PHE A 68 6.62 -6.25 -10.39
C PHE A 68 6.58 -6.78 -8.95
N VAL A 69 7.32 -7.84 -8.65
CA VAL A 69 7.57 -8.29 -7.28
C VAL A 69 8.41 -7.26 -6.53
N ALA A 70 9.51 -6.78 -7.13
CA ALA A 70 10.36 -5.75 -6.54
C ALA A 70 9.63 -4.41 -6.32
N TYR A 71 8.72 -4.03 -7.22
CA TYR A 71 7.84 -2.86 -7.06
C TYR A 71 6.77 -3.05 -5.98
N GLY A 72 6.62 -4.26 -5.41
CA GLY A 72 5.59 -4.56 -4.42
C GLY A 72 4.17 -4.48 -4.98
N LYS A 73 3.99 -4.76 -6.28
CA LYS A 73 2.65 -4.77 -6.92
C LYS A 73 2.05 -6.17 -6.96
N ILE A 74 2.89 -7.19 -7.10
CA ILE A 74 2.48 -8.59 -7.16
C ILE A 74 3.37 -9.45 -6.26
N LEU A 75 2.85 -10.63 -5.91
CA LEU A 75 3.62 -11.75 -5.40
C LEU A 75 3.49 -12.91 -6.39
N TYR A 76 4.56 -13.67 -6.56
CA TYR A 76 4.58 -14.84 -7.43
C TYR A 76 5.22 -16.01 -6.71
N ASP A 77 4.49 -17.12 -6.63
CA ASP A 77 4.99 -18.38 -6.10
C ASP A 77 5.39 -19.30 -7.25
N ALA A 78 6.67 -19.67 -7.30
CA ALA A 78 7.22 -20.51 -8.36
C ALA A 78 6.76 -21.98 -8.26
N GLU A 79 6.43 -22.47 -7.06
CA GLU A 79 6.04 -23.87 -6.85
C GLU A 79 4.60 -24.11 -7.30
N THR A 80 3.67 -23.30 -6.79
CA THR A 80 2.25 -23.39 -7.15
C THR A 80 1.93 -22.72 -8.48
N LYS A 81 2.83 -21.86 -8.97
CA LYS A 81 2.66 -20.99 -10.16
C LYS A 81 1.50 -20.01 -9.95
N GLU A 82 1.24 -19.64 -8.71
CA GLU A 82 0.18 -18.71 -8.33
C GLU A 82 0.74 -17.30 -8.28
N LEU A 83 -0.06 -16.35 -8.77
CA LEU A 83 0.21 -14.93 -8.73
C LEU A 83 -0.85 -14.26 -7.87
N TYR A 84 -0.42 -13.36 -6.99
CA TYR A 84 -1.29 -12.53 -6.17
C TYR A 84 -1.04 -11.05 -6.44
N ILE A 85 -2.09 -10.31 -6.81
CA ILE A 85 -2.04 -8.85 -7.02
C ILE A 85 -2.42 -8.14 -5.72
N LEU A 86 -1.47 -7.41 -5.11
CA LEU A 86 -1.60 -6.89 -3.74
C LEU A 86 -2.71 -5.84 -3.60
N ASN A 87 -2.78 -4.88 -4.54
CA ASN A 87 -3.77 -3.79 -4.49
C ASN A 87 -5.08 -4.14 -5.24
N TRP A 88 -5.40 -5.42 -5.41
CA TRP A 88 -6.56 -5.84 -6.19
C TRP A 88 -7.89 -5.37 -5.59
N LEU A 89 -8.05 -5.50 -4.27
CA LEU A 89 -9.28 -5.18 -3.53
C LEU A 89 -9.68 -3.71 -3.63
N HIS A 90 -8.69 -2.81 -3.68
CA HIS A 90 -8.91 -1.37 -3.84
C HIS A 90 -9.71 -1.04 -5.11
N TYR A 91 -9.40 -1.72 -6.23
CA TYR A 91 -10.06 -1.50 -7.51
C TYR A 91 -11.24 -2.46 -7.75
N ASN A 92 -11.25 -3.62 -7.09
CA ASN A 92 -12.23 -4.69 -7.24
C ASN A 92 -12.87 -5.10 -5.90
N PRO A 93 -13.63 -4.19 -5.25
CA PRO A 93 -14.16 -4.41 -3.91
C PRO A 93 -15.24 -5.49 -3.84
N ILE A 94 -15.39 -6.08 -2.66
CA ILE A 94 -16.45 -7.07 -2.36
C ILE A 94 -17.72 -6.33 -1.94
N LEU A 95 -18.51 -5.91 -2.95
CA LEU A 95 -19.70 -5.07 -2.71
C LEU A 95 -20.94 -5.85 -2.24
N ASN A 96 -21.01 -7.15 -2.52
CA ASN A 96 -22.20 -7.95 -2.21
C ASN A 96 -21.85 -9.41 -1.89
N THR A 97 -22.81 -10.12 -1.30
CA THR A 97 -22.65 -11.52 -0.88
C THR A 97 -22.42 -12.49 -2.06
N ASN A 98 -22.85 -12.15 -3.28
CA ASN A 98 -22.61 -12.99 -4.46
C ASN A 98 -21.14 -12.92 -4.89
N VAL A 99 -20.55 -11.73 -4.84
CA VAL A 99 -19.11 -11.50 -5.05
C VAL A 99 -18.31 -12.22 -3.99
N GLU A 100 -18.72 -12.12 -2.72
CA GLU A 100 -18.10 -12.85 -1.61
C GLU A 100 -18.15 -14.38 -1.82
N LYS A 101 -19.31 -14.93 -2.20
CA LYS A 101 -19.44 -16.36 -2.56
C LYS A 101 -18.56 -16.75 -3.75
N CYS A 102 -18.36 -15.83 -4.71
CA CYS A 102 -17.47 -16.06 -5.84
C CYS A 102 -16.01 -16.15 -5.37
N VAL A 103 -15.56 -15.16 -4.60
CA VAL A 103 -14.24 -15.11 -3.98
C VAL A 103 -14.00 -16.34 -3.11
N LEU A 104 -14.97 -16.76 -2.29
CA LEU A 104 -14.89 -17.96 -1.46
C LEU A 104 -14.60 -19.21 -2.30
N ARG A 105 -15.29 -19.40 -3.43
CA ARG A 105 -15.07 -20.54 -4.32
C ARG A 105 -13.68 -20.51 -4.96
N GLU A 106 -13.21 -19.32 -5.33
CA GLU A 106 -11.89 -19.14 -5.94
C GLU A 106 -10.77 -19.40 -4.92
N LEU A 107 -10.86 -18.83 -3.71
CA LEU A 107 -9.88 -19.03 -2.64
C LEU A 107 -9.75 -20.50 -2.22
N LYS A 108 -10.82 -21.30 -2.29
CA LYS A 108 -10.74 -22.76 -2.04
C LYS A 108 -9.86 -23.50 -3.05
N THR A 109 -9.66 -22.93 -4.24
CA THR A 109 -8.81 -23.54 -5.28
C THR A 109 -7.35 -23.11 -5.20
N VAL A 110 -7.06 -22.06 -4.41
CA VAL A 110 -5.71 -21.55 -4.18
C VAL A 110 -4.96 -22.57 -3.31
N LYS A 111 -3.74 -22.91 -3.73
CA LYS A 111 -2.89 -23.87 -3.02
C LYS A 111 -2.03 -23.18 -1.98
N ASN A 112 -1.55 -21.99 -2.28
CA ASN A 112 -0.70 -21.22 -1.38
C ASN A 112 -1.54 -20.62 -0.23
N LYS A 113 -1.35 -21.15 0.98
CA LYS A 113 -2.07 -20.69 2.18
C LYS A 113 -1.67 -19.28 2.60
N GLU A 114 -0.41 -18.89 2.39
CA GLU A 114 0.09 -17.56 2.73
C GLU A 114 -0.68 -16.48 1.95
N PHE A 115 -0.91 -16.69 0.65
CA PHE A 115 -1.71 -15.76 -0.16
C PHE A 115 -3.15 -15.64 0.34
N ILE A 116 -3.75 -16.74 0.81
CA ILE A 116 -5.09 -16.71 1.42
C ILE A 116 -5.06 -15.89 2.71
N HIS A 117 -4.10 -16.12 3.60
CA HIS A 117 -3.98 -15.36 4.85
C HIS A 117 -3.73 -13.87 4.61
N MET A 118 -2.84 -13.53 3.67
CA MET A 118 -2.60 -12.15 3.26
C MET A 118 -3.85 -11.49 2.70
N TYR A 119 -4.60 -12.18 1.85
CA TYR A 119 -5.85 -11.67 1.29
C TYR A 119 -6.88 -11.40 2.39
N LEU A 120 -7.07 -12.32 3.32
CA LEU A 120 -8.00 -12.14 4.44
C LEU A 120 -7.57 -10.98 5.35
N ARG A 121 -6.27 -10.84 5.63
CA ARG A 121 -5.71 -9.71 6.38
C ARG A 121 -6.03 -8.39 5.69
N ARG A 122 -5.82 -8.29 4.37
CA ARG A 122 -6.17 -7.11 3.56
C ARG A 122 -7.66 -6.80 3.60
N CYS A 123 -8.53 -7.81 3.51
CA CYS A 123 -9.97 -7.60 3.64
C CYS A 123 -10.35 -6.99 5.00
N LEU A 124 -9.70 -7.43 6.09
CA LEU A 124 -9.93 -6.91 7.43
C LEU A 124 -9.38 -5.50 7.62
N GLU A 125 -8.19 -5.21 7.07
CA GLU A 125 -7.58 -3.87 7.10
C GLU A 125 -8.43 -2.82 6.39
N GLU A 126 -9.09 -3.19 5.29
CA GLU A 126 -9.99 -2.32 4.53
C GLU A 126 -11.45 -2.34 5.03
N GLU A 127 -11.71 -2.99 6.17
CA GLU A 127 -13.03 -3.10 6.81
C GLU A 127 -14.14 -3.72 5.92
N TRP A 128 -13.77 -4.62 5.00
CA TRP A 128 -14.74 -5.29 4.13
C TRP A 128 -15.58 -6.32 4.90
N LYS A 129 -16.89 -6.35 4.60
CA LYS A 129 -17.82 -7.33 5.17
C LYS A 129 -17.61 -8.69 4.50
N ILE A 130 -16.83 -9.56 5.13
CA ILE A 130 -16.50 -10.91 4.65
C ILE A 130 -16.91 -12.06 5.61
N PRO A 131 -18.18 -12.11 6.05
CA PRO A 131 -18.62 -13.12 7.03
C PRO A 131 -18.42 -14.57 6.56
N LEU A 132 -18.64 -14.88 5.28
CA LEU A 132 -18.51 -16.23 4.73
C LEU A 132 -17.05 -16.66 4.59
N LEU A 133 -16.15 -15.71 4.29
CA LEU A 133 -14.72 -16.01 4.20
C LEU A 133 -14.15 -16.34 5.58
N LEU A 134 -14.48 -15.52 6.58
CA LEU A 134 -14.05 -15.73 7.97
C LEU A 134 -14.61 -17.03 8.55
N GLN A 135 -15.86 -17.37 8.23
CA GLN A 135 -16.45 -18.64 8.65
C GLN A 135 -15.69 -19.86 8.12
N HIS A 136 -15.15 -19.78 6.90
CA HIS A 136 -14.54 -20.94 6.24
C HIS A 136 -13.05 -21.09 6.53
N PHE A 137 -12.30 -19.99 6.50
CA PHE A 137 -10.84 -20.03 6.65
C PHE A 137 -10.38 -19.74 8.08
N GLY A 138 -11.27 -19.23 8.94
CA GLY A 138 -10.90 -18.74 10.26
C GLY A 138 -10.21 -17.37 10.19
N MET A 139 -9.91 -16.81 11.36
CA MET A 139 -9.09 -15.61 11.46
C MET A 139 -7.64 -16.02 11.16
N PRO A 140 -6.91 -15.32 10.25
CA PRO A 140 -5.50 -15.62 10.04
C PRO A 140 -4.76 -15.46 11.38
N GLU A 141 -4.08 -16.51 11.83
CA GLU A 141 -3.21 -16.45 13.00
C GLU A 141 -2.12 -15.39 12.73
N GLU A 142 -1.80 -14.59 13.74
CA GLU A 142 -0.67 -13.66 13.68
C GLU A 142 0.64 -14.47 13.74
N GLU A 143 1.02 -15.10 12.63
CA GLU A 143 2.37 -15.65 12.50
C GLU A 143 3.34 -14.50 12.17
N ASP A 144 4.28 -14.29 13.09
CA ASP A 144 5.44 -13.42 12.98
C ASP A 144 6.25 -13.73 11.71
N THR A 145 6.20 -12.85 10.72
CA THR A 145 7.20 -12.82 9.64
C THR A 145 8.50 -12.22 10.18
N SER A 146 9.17 -12.97 11.05
CA SER A 146 10.52 -12.67 11.58
C SER A 146 11.64 -13.22 10.68
N SER A 147 11.33 -13.76 9.50
CA SER A 147 12.34 -14.31 8.59
C SER A 147 12.12 -13.80 7.18
N LEU A 148 12.75 -12.67 6.87
CA LEU A 148 13.27 -12.25 5.55
C LEU A 148 13.84 -10.82 5.72
N GLN A 149 14.85 -10.68 6.59
CA GLN A 149 15.70 -9.49 6.69
C GLN A 149 17.16 -9.94 6.66
N GLU A 150 17.69 -10.17 5.46
CA GLU A 150 19.12 -10.18 5.10
C GLU A 150 19.09 -9.94 3.58
N VAL A 151 19.64 -8.89 2.95
CA VAL A 151 20.85 -8.12 3.19
C VAL A 151 20.61 -6.71 2.61
N ILE A 152 20.79 -5.65 3.40
CA ILE A 152 21.03 -4.29 2.90
C ILE A 152 22.49 -3.99 3.24
N GLU A 153 23.36 -4.04 2.25
CA GLU A 153 24.71 -3.50 2.37
C GLU A 153 24.63 -1.98 2.27
N GLU A 154 25.10 -1.34 3.34
CA GLU A 154 25.26 0.09 3.54
C GLU A 154 26.16 0.71 2.46
N LYS A 155 25.79 1.91 2.01
CA LYS A 155 26.78 2.92 1.61
C LYS A 155 26.25 4.32 1.89
N GLU A 156 26.77 4.90 2.96
CA GLU A 156 26.75 6.33 3.27
C GLU A 156 27.43 7.12 2.15
N VAL A 157 26.87 8.29 1.79
CA VAL A 157 27.66 9.46 1.34
C VAL A 157 27.00 10.75 1.87
N GLU A 158 27.75 11.35 2.79
CA GLU A 158 27.99 12.75 3.17
C GLU A 158 27.06 13.92 2.76
N GLU A 159 26.96 14.83 3.73
CA GLU A 159 26.31 16.15 3.79
C GLU A 159 26.76 17.14 2.71
N VAL A 160 25.84 18.02 2.29
CA VAL A 160 26.16 19.42 1.95
C VAL A 160 25.08 20.33 2.53
N GLU A 161 25.53 21.27 3.38
CA GLU A 161 24.76 22.30 4.06
C GLU A 161 24.34 23.49 3.18
N SER A 162 23.37 24.24 3.72
CA SER A 162 22.96 25.62 3.42
C SER A 162 22.00 25.84 2.23
N ILE A 163 20.73 26.14 2.55
CA ILE A 163 20.20 27.51 2.70
C ILE A 163 18.77 27.39 3.27
N GLU A 164 18.55 27.96 4.45
CA GLU A 164 17.22 28.19 5.02
C GLU A 164 16.61 29.47 4.43
N GLU A 165 15.37 29.38 3.93
CA GLU A 165 14.23 30.13 4.47
C GLU A 165 12.93 29.86 3.68
N ALA A 166 11.82 29.72 4.42
CA ALA A 166 10.40 29.53 4.04
C ALA A 166 9.84 28.08 4.09
N VAL A 167 9.34 27.72 5.29
CA VAL A 167 8.92 26.40 5.80
C VAL A 167 7.67 25.81 5.10
N PRO A 168 7.66 24.48 4.83
CA PRO A 168 6.73 23.57 5.52
C PRO A 168 7.41 22.27 5.96
N ASN A 169 7.72 22.13 7.25
CA ASN A 169 8.07 20.91 8.00
C ASN A 169 8.59 19.70 7.19
N SER A 170 9.85 19.76 6.71
CA SER A 170 10.47 18.67 5.95
C SER A 170 10.49 17.34 6.70
N LYS A 171 10.59 17.36 8.04
CA LYS A 171 10.66 16.13 8.85
C LYS A 171 9.38 15.29 8.79
N VAL A 172 8.20 15.91 8.72
CA VAL A 172 6.92 15.19 8.67
C VAL A 172 6.75 14.48 7.33
N TYR A 173 6.98 15.21 6.24
CA TYR A 173 6.87 14.68 4.88
C TYR A 173 7.92 13.60 4.62
N LYS A 174 9.19 13.85 4.98
CA LYS A 174 10.28 12.86 4.85
C LYS A 174 9.97 11.58 5.63
N PHE A 175 9.55 11.70 6.89
CA PHE A 175 9.22 10.53 7.70
C PHE A 175 8.03 9.75 7.12
N TYR A 176 6.99 10.45 6.67
CA TYR A 176 5.85 9.81 6.02
C TYR A 176 6.29 9.02 4.77
N GLU A 177 7.08 9.63 3.90
CA GLU A 177 7.54 9.02 2.65
C GLU A 177 8.43 7.79 2.89
N GLN A 178 9.35 7.88 3.87
CA GLN A 178 10.29 6.82 4.19
C GLN A 178 9.66 5.62 4.91
N HIS A 179 8.63 5.85 5.72
CA HIS A 179 8.15 4.84 6.68
C HIS A 179 6.67 4.49 6.55
N ILE A 180 5.87 5.27 5.84
CA ILE A 180 4.42 5.08 5.72
C ILE A 180 4.03 4.75 4.28
N SER A 181 4.14 5.71 3.35
CA SER A 181 3.74 5.56 1.94
C SER A 181 4.20 6.76 1.11
N SER A 182 4.02 6.72 -0.21
CA SER A 182 4.32 7.84 -1.10
C SER A 182 3.44 9.07 -0.85
N LEU A 183 4.01 10.26 -1.11
CA LEU A 183 3.37 11.56 -0.90
C LEU A 183 2.53 12.00 -2.10
N SER A 184 1.35 11.41 -2.28
CA SER A 184 0.42 11.91 -3.30
C SER A 184 -0.05 13.34 -2.98
N PRO A 185 -0.50 14.13 -3.98
CA PRO A 185 -0.98 15.51 -3.76
C PRO A 185 -2.10 15.62 -2.71
N TYR A 186 -2.94 14.58 -2.61
CA TYR A 186 -3.98 14.48 -1.59
C TYR A 186 -3.40 14.31 -0.18
N ILE A 187 -2.42 13.41 -0.02
CA ILE A 187 -1.75 13.17 1.26
C ILE A 187 -0.95 14.39 1.69
N VAL A 188 -0.26 15.06 0.78
CA VAL A 188 0.45 16.32 1.07
C VAL A 188 -0.52 17.38 1.59
N LYS A 189 -1.68 17.51 0.96
CA LYS A 189 -2.73 18.42 1.40
C LYS A 189 -3.27 18.05 2.79
N GLU A 190 -3.62 16.79 3.03
CA GLU A 190 -4.13 16.38 4.34
C GLU A 190 -3.07 16.51 5.45
N LEU A 191 -1.80 16.15 5.19
CA LEU A 191 -0.71 16.36 6.13
C LEU A 191 -0.55 17.84 6.47
N LYS A 192 -0.62 18.72 5.45
CA LYS A 192 -0.59 20.18 5.65
C LYS A 192 -1.75 20.65 6.54
N ASP A 193 -2.96 20.16 6.28
CA ASP A 193 -4.15 20.49 7.06
C ASP A 193 -4.01 20.03 8.53
N TRP A 194 -3.42 18.85 8.77
CA TRP A 194 -3.15 18.36 10.13
C TRP A 194 -2.03 19.12 10.83
N ILE A 195 -0.94 19.43 10.12
CA ILE A 195 0.15 20.25 10.66
C ILE A 195 -0.37 21.61 11.11
N GLN A 196 -1.28 22.23 10.35
CA GLN A 196 -1.91 23.50 10.71
C GLN A 196 -2.86 23.39 11.93
N ARG A 197 -3.46 22.22 12.16
CA ARG A 197 -4.43 22.01 13.26
C ARG A 197 -3.77 21.68 14.60
N VAL A 198 -2.68 20.93 14.61
CA VAL A 198 -2.08 20.37 15.84
C VAL A 198 -0.56 20.52 15.93
N SER A 199 0.06 21.25 15.01
CA SER A 199 1.52 21.39 14.80
C SER A 199 2.20 20.16 14.18
N GLY A 200 3.31 20.39 13.48
CA GLY A 200 4.07 19.32 12.82
C GLY A 200 4.78 18.36 13.78
N LYS A 201 5.13 18.81 14.99
CA LYS A 201 5.72 17.92 16.01
C LYS A 201 4.74 16.82 16.41
N VAL A 202 3.47 17.18 16.64
CA VAL A 202 2.41 16.23 17.02
C VAL A 202 2.07 15.29 15.87
N VAL A 203 2.01 15.79 14.63
CA VAL A 203 1.82 14.92 13.45
C VAL A 203 2.97 13.93 13.29
N LEU A 204 4.22 14.37 13.51
CA LEU A 204 5.39 13.49 13.46
C LEU A 204 5.33 12.39 14.54
N GLU A 205 4.94 12.72 15.76
CA GLU A 205 4.80 11.72 16.83
C GLU A 205 3.69 10.70 16.52
N ALA A 206 2.55 11.15 15.97
CA ALA A 206 1.51 10.21 15.53
C ALA A 206 1.99 9.28 14.40
N LEU A 207 2.86 9.77 13.51
CA LEU A 207 3.47 8.97 12.45
C LEU A 207 4.46 7.94 13.01
N LYS A 208 5.29 8.31 14.00
CA LYS A 208 6.19 7.37 14.68
C LYS A 208 5.43 6.26 15.38
N ILE A 209 4.36 6.59 16.11
CA ILE A 209 3.51 5.59 16.77
C ILE A 209 2.88 4.66 15.72
N ALA A 210 2.41 5.19 14.61
CA ALA A 210 1.89 4.38 13.51
C ALA A 210 2.96 3.42 12.95
N PHE A 211 4.21 3.87 12.84
CA PHE A 211 5.34 3.06 12.40
C PHE A 211 5.73 1.97 13.41
N GLU A 212 5.89 2.33 14.69
CA GLU A 212 6.26 1.43 15.79
C GLU A 212 5.23 0.33 16.04
N HIS A 213 3.94 0.67 15.92
CA HIS A 213 2.85 -0.32 16.01
C HIS A 213 2.64 -1.12 14.72
N ASN A 214 3.51 -0.96 13.72
CA ASN A 214 3.40 -1.56 12.39
C ASN A 214 2.04 -1.30 11.69
N LYS A 215 1.37 -0.21 12.06
CA LYS A 215 0.11 0.29 11.49
C LYS A 215 0.39 1.50 10.60
N ARG A 216 1.21 1.29 9.56
CA ARG A 216 1.76 2.30 8.64
C ARG A 216 0.73 2.84 7.64
N THR A 217 -0.43 3.28 8.12
CA THR A 217 -1.48 3.89 7.29
C THR A 217 -1.84 5.27 7.80
N PHE A 218 -2.04 6.23 6.88
CA PHE A 218 -2.45 7.57 7.28
C PHE A 218 -3.83 7.61 7.96
N ALA A 219 -4.68 6.62 7.71
CA ALA A 219 -5.95 6.46 8.42
C ALA A 219 -5.72 6.22 9.93
N TYR A 220 -4.75 5.37 10.29
CA TYR A 220 -4.38 5.12 11.68
C TYR A 220 -3.79 6.37 12.33
N VAL A 221 -2.91 7.09 11.63
CA VAL A 221 -2.36 8.38 12.05
C VAL A 221 -3.49 9.39 12.31
N LYS A 222 -4.46 9.52 11.39
CA LYS A 222 -5.65 10.36 11.59
C LYS A 222 -6.47 9.92 12.79
N GLY A 223 -6.54 8.62 13.08
CA GLY A 223 -7.19 8.07 14.27
C GLY A 223 -6.52 8.52 15.56
N ILE A 224 -5.19 8.42 15.63
CA ILE A 224 -4.37 8.90 16.75
C ILE A 224 -4.60 10.41 16.95
N LEU A 225 -4.45 11.20 15.89
CA LEU A 225 -4.59 12.65 15.94
C LEU A 225 -6.00 13.08 16.38
N ARG A 226 -7.05 12.43 15.87
CA ARG A 226 -8.44 12.68 16.30
C ARG A 226 -8.64 12.34 17.78
N ASN A 227 -8.03 11.26 18.27
CA ASN A 227 -8.12 10.87 19.67
C ASN A 227 -7.43 11.90 20.57
N TRP A 228 -6.25 12.37 20.17
CA TRP A 228 -5.51 13.42 20.90
C TRP A 228 -6.26 14.76 20.90
N CYS A 229 -6.87 15.16 19.78
CA CYS A 229 -7.75 16.32 19.75
C CYS A 229 -8.96 16.18 20.69
N LYS A 230 -9.55 14.98 20.79
CA LYS A 230 -10.71 14.71 21.66
C LYS A 230 -10.36 14.69 23.15
N LYS A 231 -9.14 14.25 23.50
CA LYS A 231 -8.67 14.15 24.89
C LYS A 231 -8.10 15.46 25.44
N GLY A 232 -8.04 16.53 24.63
CA GLY A 232 -7.46 17.81 25.05
C GLY A 232 -5.97 17.74 25.39
N GLN A 233 -5.26 16.69 24.97
CA GLN A 233 -3.82 16.49 25.22
C GLN A 233 -2.93 17.22 24.21
N VAL A 234 -3.52 18.03 23.33
CA VAL A 234 -2.78 18.88 22.40
C VAL A 234 -3.01 20.32 22.85
N ASP A 235 -1.99 20.88 23.48
CA ASP A 235 -1.97 22.28 23.90
C ASP A 235 -2.18 23.17 22.67
N LEU A 236 -3.18 24.06 22.73
CA LEU A 236 -3.52 25.04 21.70
C LEU A 236 -2.85 26.39 21.98
N SER A 237 -1.82 26.43 22.82
CA SER A 237 -1.16 27.68 23.19
C SER A 237 0.31 27.51 23.56
N GLU A 238 1.20 27.63 22.58
CA GLU A 238 2.53 28.21 22.82
C GLU A 238 2.90 29.13 21.66
N GLU A 239 2.37 30.36 21.71
CA GLU A 239 3.07 31.58 21.30
C GLU A 239 2.57 32.72 22.21
N LYS A 240 3.05 32.67 23.45
CA LYS A 240 3.24 33.87 24.29
C LYS A 240 4.70 33.92 24.70
N GLU A 241 5.56 34.29 23.76
CA GLU A 241 6.75 35.08 24.06
C GLU A 241 6.41 36.49 23.57
N GLY A 242 6.16 37.46 24.44
CA GLY A 242 7.18 37.98 25.34
C GLY A 242 7.85 39.20 24.70
N PHE A 243 7.07 40.18 24.24
CA PHE A 243 7.58 41.49 23.84
C PHE A 243 7.98 42.23 25.13
N ILE A 244 9.22 42.05 25.57
CA ILE A 244 9.86 42.90 26.58
C ILE A 244 10.47 44.10 25.85
N LEU A 245 9.81 45.25 26.05
CA LEU A 245 10.33 46.61 26.14
C LEU A 245 11.70 46.93 25.55
N TYR A 246 11.71 47.82 24.55
CA TYR A 246 12.61 48.97 24.55
C TYR A 246 11.89 50.16 23.90
N ASP A 247 11.48 51.12 24.75
CA ASP A 247 11.39 52.55 24.43
C ASP A 247 12.62 53.20 25.09
N PRO A 248 13.23 54.22 24.49
CA PRO A 248 12.64 55.57 24.48
C PRO A 248 12.61 56.31 23.13
#